data_AF-A0A838PFL0-F1
#
_entry.id   AF-A0A838PFL0-F1
#
_cell.length_a   1.000
_cell.length_b   1.000
_cell.length_c   1.000
_cell.angle_alpha   90.00
_cell.angle_beta   90.00
_cell.angle_gamma   90.00
#
_symmetry.space_group_name_H-M   'P 1'
#
loop_
_entity.id
_entity.type
_entity.pdbx_description
1 polymer ?
#
loop_
_entity_poly.entity_id
_entity_poly.type
_entity_poly.pdbx_seq_one_letter_code
_entity_poly.pdbx_strand_id
1 'polypeptide(L)'
;MSGAYANVCALVEEGAAIPFDQTEVQQARRDALGWWIPMLGDSLVCITMLALDESRCGGAITVTRAPVDFGSDPFARLFAPTLVRTDIFSPVAPPAGPVIERYAGVAWPGGAFR
;
A
#
# COMPACT_ATOMS: atom_id res chain seq x y z
N MET A 1 10.46 11.67 -19.13
CA MET A 1 9.63 11.14 -18.04
C MET A 1 10.55 10.78 -16.88
N SER A 2 10.42 11.45 -15.73
CA SER A 2 11.13 11.03 -14.52
C SER A 2 10.57 9.68 -14.09
N GLY A 3 11.41 8.67 -13.91
CA GLY A 3 10.95 7.35 -13.48
C GLY A 3 10.40 7.39 -12.06
N ALA A 4 9.51 6.46 -11.71
CA ALA A 4 9.02 6.27 -10.36
C ALA A 4 9.76 5.11 -9.68
N TYR A 5 9.54 4.98 -8.38
CA TYR A 5 10.08 3.90 -7.56
C TYR A 5 8.92 3.22 -6.83
N ALA A 6 8.95 1.90 -6.79
CA ALA A 6 8.07 1.07 -6.00
C ALA A 6 8.83 0.51 -4.79
N ASN A 7 8.26 0.67 -3.60
CA ASN A 7 8.64 -0.08 -2.43
C ASN A 7 7.67 -1.26 -2.29
N VAL A 8 8.20 -2.46 -2.53
CA VAL A 8 7.44 -3.71 -2.50
C VAL A 8 7.68 -4.39 -1.17
N CYS A 9 6.71 -4.27 -0.26
CA CYS A 9 6.70 -4.94 1.04
C CYS A 9 5.79 -6.16 0.89
N ALA A 10 6.32 -7.29 0.46
CA ALA A 10 5.54 -8.49 0.15
C ALA A 10 6.13 -9.75 0.78
N LEU A 11 5.27 -10.74 0.99
CA LEU A 11 5.68 -12.08 1.46
C LEU A 11 6.71 -12.72 0.51
N VAL A 12 7.65 -13.48 1.08
CA VAL A 12 8.65 -14.25 0.32
C VAL A 12 8.15 -15.68 0.05
N GLU A 13 7.27 -16.21 0.90
CA GLU A 13 6.65 -17.52 0.78
C GLU A 13 5.20 -17.50 1.30
N GLU A 14 4.32 -18.34 0.76
CA GLU A 14 2.86 -18.32 1.06
C GLU A 14 2.54 -18.48 2.55
N GLY A 15 3.39 -19.17 3.30
CA GLY A 15 3.26 -19.37 4.75
C GLY A 15 3.43 -18.09 5.58
N ALA A 16 4.01 -17.02 5.01
CA ALA A 16 4.23 -15.74 5.68
C ALA A 16 3.03 -14.78 5.56
N ALA A 17 1.90 -15.25 5.04
CA ALA A 17 0.66 -14.49 4.96
C ALA A 17 0.15 -14.09 6.35
N ILE A 18 -0.33 -12.85 6.47
CA ILE A 18 -0.84 -12.29 7.73
C ILE A 18 -2.36 -12.10 7.62
N PRO A 19 -3.18 -12.52 8.59
CA PRO A 19 -4.61 -12.20 8.60
C PRO A 19 -4.86 -10.69 8.44
N PHE A 20 -5.83 -10.31 7.61
CA PHE A 20 -6.14 -8.90 7.36
C PHE A 20 -6.60 -8.16 8.62
N ASP A 21 -7.32 -8.84 9.51
CA ASP A 21 -7.85 -8.30 10.75
C ASP A 21 -6.80 -8.23 11.88
N GLN A 22 -5.61 -8.79 11.66
CA GLN A 22 -4.52 -8.73 12.62
C GLN A 22 -4.15 -7.27 12.92
N THR A 23 -3.97 -6.97 14.20
CA THR A 23 -3.78 -5.60 14.71
C THR A 23 -2.63 -4.86 14.03
N GLU A 24 -1.53 -5.55 13.73
CA GLU A 24 -0.36 -4.98 13.06
C GLU A 24 -0.67 -4.55 11.62
N VAL A 25 -1.44 -5.36 10.87
CA VAL A 25 -1.91 -5.02 9.51
C VAL A 25 -2.83 -3.80 9.57
N GLN A 26 -3.77 -3.82 10.51
CA GLN A 26 -4.71 -2.72 10.72
C GLN A 26 -4.00 -1.43 11.14
N GLN A 27 -2.96 -1.52 11.97
CA GLN A 27 -2.18 -0.37 12.37
C GLN A 27 -1.35 0.20 11.21
N ALA A 28 -0.70 -0.63 10.40
CA ALA A 28 0.03 -0.17 9.22
C ALA A 28 -0.91 0.57 8.24
N ARG A 29 -2.13 0.07 8.05
CA ARG A 29 -3.16 0.72 7.22
C ARG A 29 -3.63 2.04 7.81
N ARG A 30 -3.88 2.11 9.12
CA ARG A 30 -4.23 3.35 9.82
C ARG A 30 -3.11 4.39 9.73
N ASP A 31 -1.86 3.98 9.88
CA ASP A 31 -0.70 4.86 9.70
C ASP A 31 -0.59 5.35 8.25
N ALA A 32 -0.81 4.44 7.29
CA ALA A 32 -0.80 4.75 5.87
C ALA A 32 -1.81 5.85 5.52
N LEU A 33 -3.06 5.66 5.92
CA LEU A 33 -4.16 6.61 5.67
C LEU A 33 -4.09 7.86 6.56
N GLY A 34 -3.60 7.70 7.80
CA GLY A 34 -3.60 8.72 8.84
C GLY A 34 -2.58 9.82 8.60
N TRP A 35 -1.37 9.46 8.18
CA TRP A 35 -0.28 10.42 8.03
C TRP A 35 0.65 10.14 6.85
N TRP A 36 0.85 8.87 6.47
CA TRP A 36 1.87 8.54 5.47
C TRP A 36 1.51 9.05 4.07
N ILE A 37 0.36 8.63 3.55
CA ILE A 37 -0.16 9.09 2.26
C ILE A 37 -0.27 10.62 2.20
N PRO A 38 -0.83 11.31 3.23
CA PRO A 38 -0.79 12.77 3.29
C PRO A 38 0.62 13.38 3.19
N MET A 39 1.62 12.82 3.87
CA MET A 39 2.99 13.32 3.82
C MET A 39 3.64 13.18 2.44
N LEU A 40 3.30 12.12 1.71
CA LEU A 40 3.83 11.89 0.36
C LEU A 40 3.37 12.98 -0.64
N GLY A 41 2.19 13.57 -0.44
CA GLY A 41 1.66 14.65 -1.28
C GLY A 41 1.77 14.33 -2.78
N ASP A 42 2.32 15.27 -3.55
CA ASP A 42 2.50 15.13 -5.00
C ASP A 42 3.58 14.11 -5.42
N SER A 43 4.37 13.59 -4.48
CA SER A 43 5.31 12.50 -4.75
C SER A 43 4.61 11.16 -4.88
N LEU A 44 3.41 10.99 -4.30
CA LEU A 44 2.65 9.75 -4.42
C LEU A 44 2.21 9.52 -5.87
N VAL A 45 2.51 8.31 -6.37
CA VAL A 45 1.92 7.80 -7.60
C VAL A 45 0.73 6.93 -7.24
N CYS A 46 0.94 5.84 -6.51
CA CYS A 46 -0.15 4.98 -6.05
C CYS A 46 0.26 4.15 -4.84
N ILE A 47 -0.72 3.57 -4.18
CA ILE A 47 -0.54 2.55 -3.17
C ILE A 47 -1.56 1.44 -3.39
N THR A 48 -1.15 0.20 -3.22
CA THR A 48 -2.06 -0.95 -3.25
C THR A 48 -1.66 -1.97 -2.20
N MET A 49 -2.65 -2.67 -1.67
CA MET A 49 -2.46 -3.82 -0.79
C MET A 49 -2.61 -5.10 -1.60
N LEU A 50 -1.78 -6.09 -1.27
CA LEU A 50 -1.81 -7.39 -1.91
C LEU A 50 -2.68 -8.31 -1.05
N ALA A 51 -3.87 -8.65 -1.53
CA ALA A 51 -4.71 -9.69 -0.93
C ALA A 51 -4.34 -11.04 -1.56
N LEU A 52 -4.06 -12.04 -0.74
CA LEU A 52 -3.92 -13.43 -1.20
C LEU A 52 -5.29 -14.10 -1.34
N ASP A 53 -6.21 -13.79 -0.44
CA ASP A 53 -7.61 -14.20 -0.47
C ASP A 53 -8.48 -13.21 0.33
N GLU A 54 -9.74 -13.57 0.62
CA GLU A 54 -10.68 -12.73 1.36
C GLU A 54 -10.23 -12.35 2.79
N SER A 55 -9.25 -13.05 3.35
CA SER A 55 -8.86 -12.97 4.76
C SER A 55 -7.37 -12.73 4.98
N ARG A 56 -6.52 -12.95 3.96
CA ARG A 56 -5.06 -12.91 4.09
C ARG A 56 -4.41 -11.77 3.30
N CYS A 57 -3.61 -10.98 4.01
CA CYS A 57 -2.72 -9.96 3.49
C CYS A 57 -1.39 -10.58 3.08
N GLY A 58 -0.99 -10.33 1.84
CA GLY A 58 0.32 -10.69 1.31
C GLY A 58 1.33 -9.54 1.25
N GLY A 59 0.90 -8.31 1.55
CA GLY A 59 1.79 -7.16 1.51
C GLY A 59 1.17 -5.89 0.97
N ALA A 60 2.03 -4.97 0.57
CA ALA A 60 1.67 -3.72 -0.08
C ALA A 60 2.76 -3.27 -1.06
N ILE A 61 2.33 -2.48 -2.05
CA ILE A 61 3.20 -1.77 -2.98
C ILE A 61 2.90 -0.29 -2.86
N THR A 62 3.89 0.49 -2.45
CA THR A 62 3.84 1.97 -2.46
C THR A 62 4.70 2.48 -3.60
N VAL A 63 4.17 3.38 -4.42
CA VAL A 63 4.90 3.96 -5.57
C VAL A 63 5.00 5.46 -5.41
N THR A 64 6.23 5.98 -5.44
CA THR A 64 6.52 7.42 -5.33
C THR A 64 7.50 7.87 -6.40
N ARG A 65 7.59 9.19 -6.59
CA ARG A 65 8.57 9.82 -7.48
C ARG A 65 9.97 9.94 -6.84
N ALA A 66 10.07 9.82 -5.52
CA ALA A 66 11.32 9.99 -4.79
C ALA A 66 11.56 8.81 -3.83
N PRO A 67 12.68 8.07 -3.98
CA PRO A 67 12.92 6.88 -3.16
C PRO A 67 13.23 7.19 -1.69
N VAL A 68 13.61 8.43 -1.38
CA VAL A 68 13.81 8.91 0.00
C VAL A 68 12.54 8.80 0.84
N ASP A 69 11.37 8.81 0.18
CA ASP A 69 10.09 8.72 0.85
C ASP A 69 9.97 7.39 1.63
N PHE A 70 10.52 6.28 1.17
CA PHE A 70 10.25 4.96 1.77
C PHE A 70 10.79 4.73 3.18
N GLY A 71 11.62 5.64 3.72
CA GLY A 71 12.21 5.50 5.05
C GLY A 71 11.18 5.42 6.19
N SER A 72 9.94 5.82 5.95
CA SER A 72 8.84 5.77 6.93
C SER A 72 7.65 4.94 6.47
N ASP A 73 7.81 4.08 5.45
CA ASP A 73 6.72 3.22 4.96
C ASP A 73 6.19 2.29 6.07
N PRO A 74 4.90 2.40 6.48
CA PRO A 74 4.33 1.57 7.54
C PRO A 74 4.36 0.06 7.23
N PHE A 75 4.31 -0.32 5.95
CA PHE A 75 4.28 -1.73 5.55
C PHE A 75 5.64 -2.41 5.63
N ALA A 76 6.74 -1.64 5.66
CA ALA A 76 8.08 -2.16 5.86
C ALA A 76 8.29 -2.78 7.26
N ARG A 77 7.34 -2.55 8.19
CA ARG A 77 7.29 -3.20 9.51
C ARG A 77 6.73 -4.63 9.46
N LEU A 78 5.95 -4.94 8.43
CA LEU A 78 5.26 -6.21 8.26
C LEU A 78 6.03 -7.14 7.32
N PHE A 79 6.56 -6.59 6.23
CA PHE A 79 7.26 -7.34 5.20
C PHE A 79 8.56 -6.61 4.82
N ALA A 80 9.59 -7.39 4.51
CA ALA A 80 10.87 -6.83 4.07
C ALA A 80 10.68 -6.02 2.77
N PRO A 81 11.11 -4.75 2.73
CA PRO A 81 10.95 -3.91 1.54
C PRO A 81 11.94 -4.29 0.44
N THR A 82 11.46 -4.31 -0.80
CA THR A 82 12.28 -4.36 -2.02
C THR A 82 12.03 -3.11 -2.85
N LEU A 83 13.08 -2.31 -3.06
CA LEU A 83 13.02 -1.09 -3.87
C LEU A 83 13.23 -1.42 -5.36
N VAL A 84 12.29 -1.01 -6.20
CA VAL A 84 12.32 -1.26 -7.65
C VAL A 84 12.00 0.02 -8.42
N ARG A 85 12.75 0.33 -9.48
CA ARG A 85 12.38 1.42 -10.39
C ARG A 85 11.27 0.96 -11.33
N THR A 86 10.28 1.79 -11.58
CA THR A 86 9.07 1.39 -12.32
C THR A 86 8.46 2.53 -13.15
N ASP A 87 7.78 2.15 -14.23
CA ASP A 87 6.94 2.98 -15.10
C ASP A 87 5.56 2.36 -15.38
N ILE A 88 5.23 1.21 -14.77
CA ILE A 88 3.99 0.47 -15.02
C ILE A 88 2.79 1.00 -14.23
N PHE A 89 3.02 1.87 -13.25
CA PHE A 89 1.99 2.42 -12.38
C PHE A 89 1.58 3.84 -12.80
N SER A 90 0.30 4.15 -12.64
CA SER A 90 -0.27 5.47 -12.95
C SER A 90 -0.66 6.22 -11.67
N PRO A 91 -0.55 7.56 -11.65
CA PRO A 91 -0.99 8.37 -10.52
C PRO A 91 -2.48 8.15 -10.22
N VAL A 92 -2.80 7.95 -8.94
CA VAL A 92 -4.17 7.94 -8.43
C VAL A 92 -4.33 9.00 -7.35
N ALA A 93 -5.50 9.64 -7.31
CA ALA A 93 -5.80 10.56 -6.21
C ALA A 93 -5.76 9.78 -4.88
N PRO A 94 -5.16 10.35 -3.82
CA PRO A 94 -5.15 9.71 -2.51
C PRO A 94 -6.58 9.52 -2.00
N PRO A 95 -6.85 8.45 -1.22
CA PRO A 95 -8.15 8.22 -0.63
C PRO A 95 -8.55 9.40 0.27
N ALA A 96 -9.85 9.71 0.30
CA ALA A 96 -10.37 10.81 1.10
C ALA A 96 -10.30 10.49 2.61
N GLY A 97 -9.34 11.12 3.30
CA GLY A 97 -9.29 11.23 4.76
C GLY A 97 -8.86 9.97 5.52
N PRO A 98 -8.56 10.11 6.83
CA PRO A 98 -7.91 9.09 7.64
C PRO A 98 -8.82 7.93 8.09
N VAL A 99 -10.13 7.99 7.81
CA VAL A 99 -11.14 7.09 8.43
C VAL A 99 -12.05 6.40 7.42
N ILE A 100 -11.98 6.73 6.13
CA ILE A 100 -12.84 6.06 5.15
C ILE A 100 -12.17 4.76 4.69
N GLU A 101 -12.01 3.83 5.64
CA GLU A 101 -12.01 2.42 5.29
C GLU A 101 -13.45 2.07 4.90
N ARG A 102 -13.76 2.12 3.60
CA ARG A 102 -15.07 1.67 3.13
C ARG A 102 -15.15 0.16 3.32
N TYR A 103 -15.80 -0.27 4.40
CA TYR A 103 -16.41 -1.60 4.55
C TYR A 103 -17.62 -1.81 3.60
N ALA A 104 -17.77 -0.97 2.57
CA ALA A 104 -18.68 -1.25 1.46
C ALA A 104 -17.83 -2.00 0.43
N GLY A 105 -18.07 -3.30 0.24
CA GLY A 105 -17.26 -4.27 -0.51
C GLY A 105 -16.95 -3.93 -1.96
N VAL A 106 -16.24 -2.84 -2.20
CA VAL A 106 -15.86 -2.32 -3.50
C VAL A 106 -14.45 -1.74 -3.37
N ALA A 107 -13.48 -2.38 -4.02
CA ALA A 107 -12.10 -1.91 -4.02
C ALA A 107 -11.99 -0.57 -4.77
N TRP A 108 -11.28 0.39 -4.20
CA TRP A 108 -10.87 1.60 -4.91
C TRP A 108 -9.78 1.27 -5.94
N PRO A 109 -9.75 1.90 -7.14
CA PRO A 109 -10.68 2.89 -7.67
C PRO A 109 -11.83 2.30 -8.53
N GLY A 110 -11.97 0.97 -8.60
CA GLY A 110 -12.49 0.31 -9.81
C GLY A 110 -13.49 -0.83 -9.64
N GLY A 111 -14.47 -0.73 -8.75
CA GLY A 111 -15.71 -1.51 -8.88
C GLY A 111 -15.67 -2.92 -8.29
N ALA A 112 -16.87 -3.51 -8.20
CA ALA A 112 -17.11 -4.80 -7.55
C ALA A 112 -16.43 -5.94 -8.30
N PHE A 113 -15.83 -6.87 -7.55
CA PHE A 113 -15.49 -8.18 -8.10
C PHE A 113 -16.80 -8.97 -8.29
N ARG A 114 -16.92 -9.61 -9.45
CA ARG A 114 -18.09 -10.41 -9.84
C ARG A 114 -17.89 -11.86 -9.46
#